data_AF-A0A357R550-F1
#
_entry.id   AF-A0A357R550-F1
#
_cell.length_a   1.000
_cell.length_b   1.000
_cell.length_c   1.000
_cell.angle_alpha   90.00
_cell.angle_beta   90.00
_cell.angle_gamma   90.00
#
_symmetry.space_group_name_H-M   'P 1'
#
loop_
_entity.id
_entity.type
_entity.pdbx_description
1 polymer ?
#
loop_
_entity_poly.entity_id
_entity_poly.type
_entity_poly.pdbx_seq_one_letter_code
_entity_poly.pdbx_strand_id
1 'polypeptide(L)'
;CQQAGASMVHLHARKPDGNSTQDAKVFGEIISGIRKRCDVIVQVSTGGAVGMTPEERLQPVQLNPEMATLSTGSVNFGDDLFVNTMD
;
A
#
# COMPACT_ATOMS: atom_id res chain seq x y z
N CYS A 1 13.48 3.74 -11.35
CA CYS A 1 12.98 2.36 -11.42
C CYS A 1 12.52 1.99 -12.83
N GLN A 2 11.55 2.68 -13.44
CA GLN A 2 11.06 2.34 -14.78
C GLN A 2 12.17 2.28 -15.85
N GLN A 3 13.03 3.30 -15.93
CA GLN A 3 14.16 3.32 -16.88
C GLN A 3 15.17 2.18 -16.67
N ALA A 4 15.19 1.56 -15.48
CA ALA A 4 16.00 0.39 -15.18
C ALA A 4 15.25 -0.93 -15.43
N GLY A 5 14.03 -0.89 -16.00
CA GLY A 5 13.24 -2.05 -16.41
C GLY A 5 12.07 -2.42 -15.49
N ALA A 6 11.81 -1.69 -14.40
CA ALA A 6 10.67 -2.00 -13.53
C ALA A 6 9.33 -1.66 -14.21
N SER A 7 8.45 -2.65 -14.35
CA SER A 7 7.10 -2.48 -14.93
C SER A 7 5.99 -2.29 -13.88
N MET A 8 6.31 -2.47 -12.59
CA MET A 8 5.37 -2.36 -11.47
C MET A 8 6.07 -1.74 -10.26
N VAL A 9 5.30 -1.03 -9.43
CA VAL A 9 5.73 -0.57 -8.11
C VAL A 9 4.77 -1.05 -7.03
N HIS A 10 5.35 -1.58 -5.96
CA HIS A 10 4.63 -1.89 -4.73
C HIS A 10 4.68 -0.65 -3.82
N LEU A 11 3.52 -0.10 -3.49
CA LEU A 11 3.39 1.23 -2.88
C LEU A 11 2.94 1.17 -1.43
N HIS A 12 3.77 1.74 -0.56
CA HIS A 12 3.41 2.19 0.79
C HIS A 12 3.48 3.71 0.86
N ALA A 13 2.57 4.33 1.61
CA ALA A 13 2.56 5.76 1.86
C ALA A 13 3.06 6.10 3.27
N ARG A 14 3.64 7.31 3.40
CA ARG A 14 4.07 7.88 4.67
C ARG A 14 3.49 9.28 4.85
N LYS A 15 3.25 9.66 6.09
CA LYS A 15 3.00 11.06 6.49
C LYS A 15 4.30 11.88 6.40
N PRO A 16 4.23 13.22 6.44
CA PRO A 16 5.43 14.07 6.41
C PRO A 16 6.43 13.81 7.56
N ASP A 17 5.94 13.31 8.70
CA ASP A 17 6.77 12.92 9.85
C ASP A 17 7.46 11.56 9.69
N GLY A 18 7.22 10.87 8.56
CA GLY A 18 7.77 9.55 8.26
C GLY A 18 6.94 8.37 8.75
N ASN A 19 5.87 8.59 9.52
CA ASN A 19 4.99 7.51 10.00
C ASN A 19 4.18 6.90 8.85
N SER A 20 3.88 5.60 8.96
CA SER A 20 3.01 4.90 8.00
C SER A 20 1.60 5.48 7.99
N THR A 21 0.96 5.47 6.81
CA THR A 21 -0.45 5.86 6.65
C THR A 21 -1.13 5.01 5.59
N GLN A 22 -2.43 4.80 5.75
CA GLN A 22 -3.30 4.23 4.73
C GLN A 22 -4.33 5.24 4.18
N ASP A 23 -4.16 6.52 4.51
CA ASP A 23 -5.02 7.59 4.01
C ASP A 23 -5.07 7.59 2.47
N ALA A 24 -6.26 7.35 1.93
CA ALA A 24 -6.52 7.33 0.49
C ALA A 24 -6.09 8.63 -0.20
N LYS A 25 -6.17 9.79 0.47
CA LYS A 25 -5.72 11.06 -0.10
C LYS A 25 -4.21 11.05 -0.35
N VAL A 26 -3.43 10.58 0.62
CA VAL A 26 -1.96 10.51 0.50
C VAL A 26 -1.57 9.53 -0.60
N PHE A 27 -2.21 8.36 -0.66
CA PHE A 27 -2.02 7.42 -1.78
C PHE A 27 -2.37 8.04 -3.13
N GLY A 28 -3.49 8.76 -3.22
CA GLY A 28 -3.93 9.43 -4.45
C GLY A 28 -2.93 10.46 -4.96
N GLU A 29 -2.34 11.25 -4.07
CA GLU A 29 -1.28 12.21 -4.40
C GLU A 29 -0.04 11.50 -4.97
N ILE A 30 0.38 10.39 -4.35
CA ILE A 30 1.54 9.61 -4.81
C ILE A 30 1.26 8.95 -6.17
N ILE A 31 0.09 8.30 -6.33
CA ILE A 31 -0.34 7.66 -7.58
C ILE A 31 -0.38 8.69 -8.71
N SER A 32 -0.96 9.86 -8.46
CA SER A 32 -1.00 10.97 -9.43
C SER A 32 0.41 11.41 -9.82
N GLY A 33 1.32 11.52 -8.85
CA GLY A 33 2.72 11.82 -9.10
C GLY A 33 3.41 10.77 -9.98
N ILE A 34 3.22 9.49 -9.70
CA ILE A 34 3.80 8.38 -10.46
C ILE A 34 3.31 8.43 -11.91
N ARG A 35 1.98 8.49 -12.12
CA ARG A 35 1.35 8.49 -13.45
C ARG A 35 1.76 9.68 -14.33
N LYS A 36 2.12 10.82 -13.72
CA LYS A 36 2.66 11.98 -14.46
C LYS A 36 4.07 11.76 -15.02
N ARG A 37 4.82 10.77 -14.51
CA ARG A 37 6.24 10.58 -14.81
C ARG A 37 6.55 9.28 -15.52
N CYS A 38 5.78 8.22 -15.25
CA CYS A 38 6.03 6.91 -15.81
C CYS A 38 4.75 6.08 -15.94
N ASP A 39 4.79 5.16 -16.90
CA ASP A 39 3.76 4.16 -17.16
C ASP A 39 4.21 2.83 -16.57
N VAL A 40 3.76 2.56 -15.34
CA VAL A 40 4.03 1.35 -14.57
C VAL A 40 2.77 0.98 -13.80
N ILE A 41 2.56 -0.32 -13.59
CA ILE A 41 1.46 -0.81 -12.75
C ILE A 41 1.68 -0.34 -11.31
N VAL A 42 0.69 0.34 -10.73
CA VAL A 42 0.73 0.72 -9.32
C VAL A 42 -0.04 -0.29 -8.47
N GLN A 43 0.69 -1.05 -7.66
CA GLN A 43 0.12 -1.98 -6.69
C GLN A 43 0.12 -1.35 -5.29
N VAL A 44 -1.07 -1.02 -4.76
CA VAL A 44 -1.18 -0.47 -3.40
C VAL A 44 -1.04 -1.59 -2.35
N SER A 45 -0.35 -1.30 -1.26
CA SER A 45 -0.31 -2.20 -0.10
C SER A 45 -1.62 -2.13 0.70
N THR A 46 -2.22 -3.29 0.93
CA THR A 46 -3.29 -3.53 1.92
C THR A 46 -2.75 -4.15 3.21
N GLY A 47 -1.44 -4.35 3.35
CA GLY A 47 -0.83 -4.83 4.59
C GLY A 47 -0.78 -3.74 5.67
N GLY A 48 -0.41 -2.52 5.27
CA GLY A 48 -0.28 -1.39 6.19
C GLY A 48 0.89 -1.55 7.16
N ALA A 49 0.80 -0.87 8.31
CA ALA A 49 1.67 -1.13 9.46
C ALA A 49 0.99 -2.08 10.44
N VAL A 50 1.77 -2.75 11.27
CA VAL A 50 1.26 -3.56 12.39
C VAL A 50 0.32 -2.70 13.24
N GLY A 51 -0.84 -3.26 13.59
CA GLY A 51 -1.85 -2.60 14.43
C GLY A 51 -2.90 -1.76 13.69
N MET A 52 -2.79 -1.56 12.38
CA MET A 52 -3.85 -0.91 11.59
C MET A 52 -5.08 -1.80 11.44
N THR A 53 -6.27 -1.21 11.47
CA THR A 53 -7.53 -1.96 11.32
C THR A 53 -7.75 -2.39 9.85
N PRO A 54 -8.59 -3.41 9.59
CA PRO A 54 -8.96 -3.78 8.23
C PRO A 54 -9.52 -2.59 7.42
N GLU A 55 -10.37 -1.75 8.02
CA GLU A 55 -10.99 -0.60 7.38
C GLU A 55 -9.94 0.43 6.96
N GLU A 56 -8.97 0.73 7.83
CA GLU A 56 -7.83 1.59 7.50
C GLU A 56 -7.04 1.00 6.34
N ARG A 57 -6.71 -0.30 6.42
CA ARG A 57 -5.91 -1.01 5.41
C ARG A 57 -6.55 -1.08 4.02
N LEU A 58 -7.88 -1.00 3.94
CA LEU A 58 -8.64 -1.06 2.70
C LEU A 58 -8.82 0.31 2.03
N GLN A 59 -8.54 1.42 2.71
CA GLN A 59 -8.72 2.76 2.14
C GLN A 59 -8.05 2.97 0.78
N PRO A 60 -6.80 2.52 0.51
CA PRO A 60 -6.15 2.73 -0.78
C PRO A 60 -6.87 2.03 -1.96
N VAL A 61 -7.63 0.98 -1.69
CA VAL A 61 -8.39 0.24 -2.72
C VAL A 61 -9.51 1.09 -3.31
N GLN A 62 -10.06 2.03 -2.53
CA GLN A 62 -11.12 2.95 -2.97
C GLN A 62 -10.68 3.88 -4.12
N LEU A 63 -9.37 3.98 -4.36
CA LEU A 63 -8.79 4.75 -5.47
C LEU A 63 -8.82 3.99 -6.81
N ASN A 64 -9.39 2.79 -6.84
CA ASN A 64 -9.42 1.89 -8.00
C ASN A 64 -8.04 1.72 -8.66
N PRO A 65 -7.02 1.26 -7.91
CA PRO A 65 -5.70 1.00 -8.46
C PRO A 65 -5.74 -0.20 -9.41
N GLU A 66 -4.74 -0.32 -10.28
CA GLU A 66 -4.62 -1.48 -11.19
C GLU A 66 -4.45 -2.79 -10.43
N MET A 67 -3.76 -2.74 -9.28
CA MET A 67 -3.57 -3.88 -8.39
C MET A 67 -3.57 -3.44 -6.92
N ALA A 68 -3.92 -4.37 -6.03
CA ALA A 68 -3.74 -4.25 -4.59
C ALA A 68 -3.20 -5.58 -4.05
N THR A 69 -2.40 -5.55 -2.99
CA THR A 69 -1.99 -6.80 -2.34
C THR A 69 -3.16 -7.47 -1.60
N LEU A 70 -3.04 -8.76 -1.31
CA LEU A 70 -3.92 -9.47 -0.40
C LEU A 70 -3.07 -10.43 0.43
N SER A 71 -3.00 -10.19 1.74
CA SER A 71 -2.36 -11.13 2.66
C SER A 71 -3.38 -12.18 3.06
N THR A 72 -3.10 -13.45 2.76
CA THR A 72 -4.07 -14.56 2.88
C THR A 72 -3.93 -15.34 4.20
N GLY A 73 -3.33 -14.75 5.22
CA GLY A 73 -3.12 -15.40 6.51
C GLY A 73 -2.30 -14.56 7.48
N SER A 74 -2.26 -15.00 8.73
CA SER A 74 -1.50 -14.36 9.81
C SER A 74 -0.12 -14.99 9.98
N VAL A 75 0.87 -14.19 10.37
CA VAL A 75 2.24 -14.65 10.66
C VAL A 75 2.87 -13.84 11.79
N ASN A 76 3.79 -14.43 12.53
CA ASN A 76 4.67 -13.69 13.44
C ASN A 76 5.52 -12.70 12.63
N PHE A 77 5.69 -11.47 13.12
CA PHE A 77 6.41 -10.41 12.44
C PHE A 77 7.31 -9.64 13.41
N GLY A 78 8.57 -10.06 13.53
CA GLY A 78 9.47 -9.50 14.54
C GLY A 78 8.96 -9.81 15.96
N ASP A 79 8.81 -8.76 16.77
CA ASP A 79 8.24 -8.85 18.12
C ASP A 79 6.70 -8.76 18.14
N ASP A 80 6.08 -8.62 16.97
CA ASP A 80 4.64 -8.43 16.79
C ASP A 80 3.97 -9.56 15.99
N LEU A 81 2.67 -9.42 15.76
CA LEU A 81 1.87 -10.28 14.87
C LEU A 81 1.36 -9.47 13.67
N PHE A 82 1.61 -9.95 12.45
CA PHE A 82 0.91 -9.45 11.28
C PHE A 82 -0.41 -10.21 11.11
N VAL A 83 -1.47 -9.64 11.68
CA VAL A 83 -2.79 -10.27 11.77
C VAL A 83 -3.61 -10.02 10.51
N ASN A 84 -4.10 -11.11 9.93
CA ASN A 84 -5.11 -11.15 8.88
C ASN A 84 -6.10 -12.24 9.27
N THR A 85 -7.24 -11.82 9.80
CA THR A 85 -8.30 -12.73 10.26
C THR A 85 -9.15 -13.21 9.07
N MET A 86 -10.04 -14.18 9.30
CA MET A 86 -10.81 -14.87 8.24
C MET A 86 -12.26 -14.37 8.11
N ASP A 87 -12.67 -13.52 9.02
CA ASP A 87 -13.99 -12.89 9.17
C ASP A 87 -14.16 -11.64 8.29
#